data_AF-A0A947BXB2-F1
#
_entry.id   AF-A0A947BXB2-F1
#
_cell.length_a   1.000
_cell.length_b   1.000
_cell.length_c   1.000
_cell.angle_alpha   90.00
_cell.angle_beta   90.00
_cell.angle_gamma   90.00
#
_symmetry.space_group_name_H-M   'P 1'
#
loop_
_entity.id
_entity.type
_entity.pdbx_description
1 polymer ?
#
loop_
_entity_poly.entity_id
_entity_poly.type
_entity_poly.pdbx_seq_one_letter_code
_entity_poly.pdbx_strand_id
1 'polypeptide(L)' 'MQTKNPELERLMEEHSLTAMKVSELIDVPYRTVVNWRRNEDSVHANTMPKSNLKLLKLLLE' A
#
# COMPACT_ATOMS: atom_id res chain seq x y z
N MET A 1 -9.01 14.00 0.40
CA MET A 1 -9.64 12.72 0.78
C MET A 1 -8.58 11.89 1.50
N GLN A 2 -8.86 11.39 2.69
CA GLN A 2 -7.90 10.66 3.51
C GLN A 2 -7.99 9.16 3.18
N THR A 3 -6.87 8.55 2.79
CA THR A 3 -6.75 7.09 2.68
C THR A 3 -6.59 6.48 4.06
N LYS A 4 -7.02 5.22 4.25
CA LYS A 4 -6.73 4.48 5.49
C LYS A 4 -5.24 4.19 5.71
N ASN A 5 -4.44 4.27 4.65
CA ASN A 5 -3.01 3.96 4.68
C ASN A 5 -2.18 5.13 4.12
N PRO A 6 -2.15 6.29 4.80
CA PRO A 6 -1.44 7.48 4.30
C PRO A 6 0.07 7.25 4.19
N GLU A 7 0.62 6.35 5.00
CA GLU A 7 2.03 5.99 4.95
C GLU A 7 2.39 5.13 3.72
N LEU A 8 1.46 4.26 3.28
CA LEU A 8 1.63 3.51 2.04
C LEU A 8 1.65 4.46 0.83
N GLU A 9 0.73 5.42 0.76
CA GLU A 9 0.72 6.40 -0.34
C GLU A 9 2.00 7.22 -0.38
N ARG A 10 2.49 7.70 0.78
CA ARG A 10 3.76 8.44 0.83
C ARG A 10 4.94 7.63 0.29
N LEU A 11 5.10 6.38 0.72
CA LEU A 11 6.18 5.51 0.21
C LEU A 11 6.05 5.28 -1.29
N MET A 12 4.83 5.12 -1.80
CA MET A 12 4.59 4.96 -3.22
C MET A 12 4.93 6.22 -4.02
N GLU A 13 4.63 7.40 -3.50
CA GLU A 13 5.00 8.68 -4.11
C GLU A 13 6.52 8.90 -4.08
N GLU A 14 7.15 8.72 -2.91
CA GLU A 14 8.59 8.91 -2.69
C GLU A 14 9.45 8.03 -3.61
N HIS A 15 9.06 6.77 -3.79
CA HIS A 15 9.79 5.80 -4.60
C HIS A 15 9.20 5.61 -6.00
N SER A 16 8.23 6.44 -6.42
CA SER A 16 7.54 6.34 -7.72
C SER A 16 6.97 4.94 -8.01
N LEU A 17 6.43 4.28 -6.97
CA LEU A 17 5.91 2.92 -7.06
C LEU A 17 4.46 2.90 -7.54
N THR A 18 4.17 1.94 -8.41
CA THR A 18 2.79 1.60 -8.76
C THR A 18 2.23 0.55 -7.79
N ALA A 19 0.91 0.44 -7.70
CA ALA A 19 0.28 -0.61 -6.91
C ALA A 19 0.64 -2.03 -7.41
N MET A 20 0.93 -2.17 -8.71
CA MET A 20 1.46 -3.42 -9.26
C MET A 20 2.86 -3.70 -8.72
N LYS A 21 3.74 -2.68 -8.70
CA LYS A 21 5.10 -2.88 -8.20
C LYS A 21 5.13 -3.24 -6.71
N VAL A 22 4.29 -2.61 -5.90
CA VAL A 22 4.13 -2.99 -4.48
C VAL A 22 3.64 -4.44 -4.36
N SER A 23 2.65 -4.83 -5.16
CA SER A 23 2.13 -6.20 -5.20
C SER A 23 3.22 -7.23 -5.47
N GLU A 24 4.10 -6.94 -6.43
CA GLU A 24 5.26 -7.78 -6.74
C GLU A 24 6.32 -7.79 -5.64
N LEU A 25 6.64 -6.63 -5.05
CA LEU A 25 7.72 -6.51 -4.06
C LEU A 25 7.45 -7.30 -2.78
N ILE A 26 6.22 -7.24 -2.28
CA ILE A 26 5.85 -7.87 -1.00
C ILE A 26 4.96 -9.12 -1.16
N ASP A 27 4.89 -9.65 -2.39
CA ASP A 27 4.18 -10.87 -2.75
C ASP A 27 2.73 -10.93 -2.22
N VAL A 28 1.93 -9.92 -2.60
CA VAL A 28 0.49 -9.88 -2.29
C VAL A 28 -0.32 -9.60 -3.55
N PRO A 29 -1.61 -9.98 -3.62
CA PRO A 29 -2.43 -9.70 -4.78
C PRO A 29 -2.56 -8.21 -5.08
N TYR A 30 -2.49 -7.82 -6.36
CA TYR A 30 -2.67 -6.42 -6.80
C TYR A 30 -3.94 -5.77 -6.25
N ARG A 31 -5.07 -6.50 -6.24
CA ARG A 31 -6.35 -6.00 -5.70
C ARG A 31 -6.26 -5.66 -4.21
N THR A 32 -5.43 -6.38 -3.46
CA THR A 32 -5.20 -6.10 -2.04
C THR A 32 -4.53 -4.75 -1.86
N VAL A 33 -3.49 -4.44 -2.66
CA VAL A 33 -2.83 -3.14 -2.66
C VAL A 33 -3.82 -2.04 -3.05
N VAL A 34 -4.60 -2.24 -4.11
CA VAL A 34 -5.64 -1.28 -4.50
C VAL A 34 -6.62 -1.00 -3.35
N ASN A 35 -7.05 -2.03 -2.61
CA ASN A 35 -7.95 -1.86 -1.47
C ASN A 35 -7.31 -1.13 -0.28
N TRP A 36 -6.00 -1.25 -0.07
CA TRP A 36 -5.28 -0.45 0.93
C TRP A 36 -5.20 1.03 0.58
N ARG A 37 -5.20 1.35 -0.71
CA ARG A 37 -5.09 2.72 -1.21
C ARG A 37 -6.41 3.49 -1.22
N ARG A 38 -7.54 2.78 -1.05
CA ARG A 38 -8.87 3.40 -1.12
C ARG A 38 -9.09 4.40 0.03
N ASN A 39 -9.89 5.42 -0.26
CA ASN A 39 -10.40 6.36 0.73
C ASN A 39 -11.10 5.62 1.88
N GLU A 40 -11.03 6.18 3.08
CA GLU A 40 -11.60 5.57 4.28
C GLU A 40 -13.10 5.26 4.20
N ASP A 41 -13.84 6.08 3.44
CA ASP A 41 -15.29 5.93 3.23
C ASP A 41 -15.67 4.78 2.28
N SER A 42 -14.70 4.18 1.58
CA SER A 42 -14.99 3.07 0.68
C SER A 42 -15.30 1.79 1.46
N VAL A 43 -16.39 1.11 1.10
CA VAL A 43 -16.82 -0.18 1.69
C VAL A 43 -15.77 -1.30 1.55
N HIS A 44 -14.83 -1.17 0.62
CA HIS A 44 -13.74 -2.13 0.41
C HIS A 44 -12.37 -1.61 0.91
N ALA A 45 -12.33 -0.49 1.63
CA ALA A 45 -11.09 0.08 2.14
C ALA A 45 -10.59 -0.72 3.34
N ASN A 46 -9.42 -1.33 3.17
CA ASN A 46 -8.79 -2.17 4.20
C ASN A 46 -7.49 -1.53 4.69
N THR A 47 -7.14 -1.80 5.95
CA THR A 47 -5.84 -1.40 6.49
C THR A 47 -4.75 -2.35 6.03
N MET A 48 -3.60 -1.81 5.63
CA MET A 48 -2.41 -2.59 5.35
C MET A 48 -1.84 -3.13 6.66
N PRO A 49 -1.57 -4.44 6.77
CA PRO A 49 -0.91 -4.99 7.95
C PRO A 49 0.46 -4.33 8.19
N LYS A 50 0.78 -4.03 9.45
CA LYS A 50 2.07 -3.41 9.82
C LYS A 50 3.29 -4.22 9.35
N SER A 51 3.19 -5.55 9.34
CA SER A 51 4.24 -6.45 8.84
C SER A 51 4.56 -6.20 7.37
N ASN A 52 3.53 -6.02 6.55
CA ASN A 52 3.68 -5.80 5.11
C ASN A 52 4.28 -4.42 4.84
N LEU A 53 3.88 -3.40 5.62
CA LEU A 53 4.48 -2.07 5.54
C LEU A 53 5.96 -2.10 5.93
N LYS A 54 6.31 -2.83 7.00
CA LYS A 54 7.70 -3.02 7.41
C LYS A 54 8.52 -3.73 6.34
N LEU A 55 7.98 -4.78 5.73
CA LEU A 55 8.64 -5.49 4.62
C LEU A 55 8.86 -4.56 3.43
N LEU A 56 7.85 -3.78 3.03
CA LEU A 56 7.98 -2.83 1.93
C LEU A 56 9.11 -1.83 2.17
N LYS A 57 9.20 -1.25 3.38
CA LYS A 57 10.29 -0.33 3.73
C LYS A 57 11.67 -0.98 3.60
N LEU A 58 11.84 -2.19 4.13
CA LEU A 58 13.12 -2.94 4.05
C LEU A 58 13.54 -3.25 2.61
N LEU A 59 12.60 -3.37 1.68
CA LEU A 59 12.88 -3.64 0.26
C LEU A 59 13.16 -2.36 -0.56
N LEU A 60 12.92 -1.19 0.02
CA LEU A 60 13.11 0.12 -0.62
C LEU A 60 14.37 0.85 -0.10
N GLU A 61 15.00 0.33 0.96
CA GLU A 61 16.35 0.69 1.42
C GLU A 61 17.43 0.14 0.47
#